data_AF-A0A1B1KJ51-F1
#
_entry.id   AF-A0A1B1KJ51-F1
#
_cell.length_a   1.000
_cell.length_b   1.000
_cell.length_c   1.000
_cell.angle_alpha   90.00
_cell.angle_beta   90.00
_cell.angle_gamma   90.00
#
_symmetry.space_group_name_H-M   'P 1'
#
loop_
_entity.id
_entity.type
_entity.pdbx_description
1 polymer ?
#
loop_
_entity_poly.entity_id
_entity_poly.type
_entity_poly.pdbx_seq_one_letter_code
_entity_poly.pdbx_strand_id
1 'polypeptide(L)'
;MATATAADEWDKAAQAVRGAAEELRGADTAALRSWAQTNKLLSRSMWPKIKRELYKQLDIDYDTQRETETEARQQAVAAAAAAAPLVELYAAGDERGSFAVLPGPAVNEGSDADVNDAAWYGTFHEKDTIYRAGDQDSADNSAAGKAVFLAGKVREAQGLDAVRLLLHISNPHLDGNRLAGTAAKAGVALELDITDANPACEYCERPGYQAWQAIRLTDLLVEDNR
;
A
#
# COMPACT_ATOMS: atom_id res chain seq x y z
N MET A 1 -4.44 -39.80 1.53
CA MET A 1 -5.07 -38.72 2.34
C MET A 1 -6.42 -38.44 1.72
N ALA A 2 -7.52 -38.59 2.47
CA ALA A 2 -8.85 -38.28 1.96
C ALA A 2 -8.97 -36.76 1.80
N THR A 3 -9.29 -36.30 0.60
CA THR A 3 -9.67 -34.91 0.34
C THR A 3 -10.97 -34.63 1.08
N ALA A 4 -10.98 -33.60 1.95
CA ALA A 4 -12.20 -33.17 2.62
C ALA A 4 -13.27 -32.84 1.56
N THR A 5 -14.49 -33.32 1.76
CA THR A 5 -15.57 -33.05 0.81
C THR A 5 -16.06 -31.61 0.98
N ALA A 6 -16.76 -31.08 -0.03
CA ALA A 6 -17.32 -29.74 0.07
C ALA A 6 -18.32 -29.60 1.24
N ALA A 7 -19.04 -30.68 1.59
CA ALA A 7 -19.95 -30.71 2.72
C ALA A 7 -19.19 -30.58 4.05
N ASP A 8 -18.09 -31.32 4.22
CA ASP A 8 -17.25 -31.25 5.42
C ASP A 8 -16.67 -29.84 5.62
N GLU A 9 -16.27 -29.17 4.53
CA GLU A 9 -15.80 -27.78 4.57
C GLU A 9 -16.90 -26.79 5.01
N TRP A 10 -18.14 -26.99 4.58
CA TRP A 10 -19.28 -26.17 4.98
C TRP A 10 -19.62 -26.36 6.46
N ASP A 11 -19.66 -27.60 6.94
CA ASP A 11 -19.91 -27.90 8.36
C ASP A 11 -18.79 -27.33 9.24
N LYS A 12 -17.53 -27.47 8.81
CA LYS A 12 -16.38 -26.86 9.49
C LYS A 12 -16.50 -25.33 9.55
N ALA A 13 -16.87 -24.69 8.44
CA ALA A 13 -17.06 -23.23 8.41
C ALA A 13 -18.18 -22.79 9.38
N ALA A 14 -19.31 -23.48 9.34
CA ALA A 14 -20.45 -23.18 10.20
C ALA A 14 -20.12 -23.36 11.69
N GLN A 15 -19.42 -24.44 12.05
CA GLN A 15 -18.97 -24.71 13.42
C GLN A 15 -17.95 -23.67 13.90
N ALA A 16 -16.99 -23.28 13.05
CA ALA A 16 -15.98 -22.28 13.40
C ALA A 16 -16.61 -20.91 13.70
N VAL A 17 -17.49 -20.42 12.84
CA VAL A 17 -18.19 -19.14 13.05
C VAL A 17 -19.09 -19.20 14.29
N ARG A 18 -19.83 -20.29 14.49
CA ARG A 18 -20.67 -20.48 15.68
C ARG A 18 -19.87 -20.46 16.97
N GLY A 19 -18.75 -21.17 16.99
CA GLY A 19 -17.87 -21.27 18.17
C GLY A 19 -17.20 -19.96 18.54
N ALA A 20 -16.96 -19.08 17.56
CA ALA A 20 -16.35 -17.78 17.76
C ALA A 20 -17.37 -16.61 17.70
N ALA A 21 -18.67 -16.88 17.78
CA ALA A 21 -19.71 -15.89 17.52
C ALA A 21 -19.59 -14.63 18.39
N GLU A 22 -19.20 -14.77 19.67
CA GLU A 22 -19.04 -13.62 20.56
C GLU A 22 -17.81 -12.76 20.21
N GLU A 23 -16.70 -13.39 19.80
CA GLU A 23 -15.49 -12.70 19.36
C GLU A 23 -15.70 -11.94 18.04
N LEU A 24 -16.47 -12.55 17.12
CA LEU A 24 -16.67 -12.01 15.78
C LEU A 24 -17.73 -10.92 15.71
N ARG A 25 -18.64 -10.85 16.69
CA ARG A 25 -19.66 -9.78 16.75
C ARG A 25 -18.99 -8.43 16.98
N GLY A 26 -19.17 -7.53 16.02
CA GLY A 26 -18.61 -6.17 16.07
C GLY A 26 -17.12 -6.09 15.71
N ALA A 27 -16.51 -7.20 15.28
CA ALA A 27 -15.15 -7.18 14.76
C ALA A 27 -15.08 -6.41 13.44
N ASP A 28 -14.01 -5.64 13.24
CA ASP A 28 -13.71 -4.99 11.97
C ASP A 28 -13.19 -6.01 10.94
N THR A 29 -13.07 -5.61 9.67
CA THR A 29 -12.65 -6.54 8.63
C THR A 29 -11.23 -7.06 8.80
N ALA A 30 -10.35 -6.32 9.49
CA ALA A 30 -8.98 -6.75 9.79
C ALA A 30 -8.96 -7.85 10.86
N ALA A 31 -9.74 -7.69 11.94
CA ALA A 31 -9.90 -8.66 13.00
C ALA A 31 -10.54 -9.96 12.47
N LEU A 32 -11.59 -9.87 11.65
CA LEU A 32 -12.22 -11.03 11.00
C LEU A 32 -11.21 -11.82 10.15
N ARG A 33 -10.38 -11.12 9.38
CA ARG A 33 -9.35 -11.74 8.53
C ARG A 33 -8.22 -12.36 9.35
N SER A 34 -7.77 -11.69 10.40
CA SER A 34 -6.75 -12.18 11.34
C SER A 34 -7.22 -13.44 12.07
N TRP A 35 -8.46 -13.45 12.55
CA TRP A 35 -9.10 -14.63 13.13
C TRP A 35 -9.12 -15.80 12.15
N ALA A 36 -9.56 -15.58 10.91
CA ALA A 36 -9.60 -16.63 9.90
C ALA A 36 -8.20 -17.15 9.55
N GLN A 37 -7.18 -16.28 9.51
CA GLN A 37 -5.80 -16.68 9.28
C GLN A 37 -5.26 -17.54 10.43
N THR A 38 -5.45 -17.09 11.67
CA THR A 38 -5.03 -17.79 12.89
C THR A 38 -5.64 -19.18 12.98
N ASN A 39 -6.91 -19.31 12.60
CA ASN A 39 -7.64 -20.58 12.58
C ASN A 39 -7.42 -21.41 11.31
N LYS A 40 -6.53 -20.99 10.40
CA LYS A 40 -6.22 -21.66 9.12
C LYS A 40 -7.46 -21.83 8.22
N LEU A 41 -8.37 -20.87 8.26
CA LEU A 41 -9.61 -20.80 7.47
C LEU A 41 -9.50 -19.83 6.28
N LEU A 42 -8.39 -19.08 6.17
CA LEU A 42 -8.13 -18.12 5.09
C LEU A 42 -7.57 -18.80 3.82
N SER A 43 -8.20 -19.88 3.36
CA SER A 43 -7.87 -20.54 2.09
C SER A 43 -8.84 -20.15 0.98
N ARG A 44 -8.45 -20.37 -0.28
CA ARG A 44 -9.30 -20.08 -1.46
C ARG A 44 -10.65 -20.83 -1.42
N SER A 45 -10.69 -22.06 -0.86
CA SER A 45 -11.93 -22.85 -0.75
C SER A 45 -12.74 -22.50 0.49
N MET A 46 -12.09 -22.19 1.62
CA MET A 46 -12.74 -21.97 2.91
C MET A 46 -13.24 -20.55 3.09
N TRP A 47 -12.49 -19.54 2.64
CA TRP A 47 -12.82 -18.14 2.91
C TRP A 47 -14.21 -17.72 2.39
N PRO A 48 -14.64 -18.09 1.16
CA PRO A 48 -16.00 -17.81 0.71
C PRO A 48 -17.09 -18.45 1.60
N LYS A 49 -16.82 -19.65 2.15
CA LYS A 49 -17.75 -20.34 3.06
C LYS A 49 -17.84 -19.64 4.41
N ILE A 50 -16.70 -19.19 4.94
CA ILE A 50 -16.63 -18.39 6.15
C ILE A 50 -17.42 -17.09 5.99
N LYS A 51 -17.20 -16.33 4.91
CA LYS A 51 -17.99 -15.12 4.64
C LYS A 51 -19.49 -15.39 4.59
N ARG A 52 -19.90 -16.50 3.97
CA ARG A 52 -21.31 -16.89 3.92
C ARG A 52 -21.88 -17.22 5.29
N GLU A 53 -21.12 -17.88 6.16
CA GLU A 53 -21.55 -18.21 7.52
C GLU A 53 -21.50 -16.99 8.47
N LEU A 54 -20.56 -16.06 8.29
CA LEU A 54 -20.56 -14.75 8.97
C LEU A 54 -21.87 -14.00 8.69
N TYR A 55 -22.28 -13.92 7.42
CA TYR A 55 -23.55 -13.31 7.03
C TYR A 55 -24.74 -14.08 7.62
N LYS A 56 -24.80 -15.39 7.41
CA LYS A 56 -25.96 -16.22 7.82
C LYS A 56 -26.17 -16.28 9.34
N GLN A 57 -25.10 -16.32 10.14
CA GLN A 57 -25.20 -16.53 11.58
C GLN A 57 -25.11 -15.24 12.39
N LEU A 58 -24.39 -14.23 11.89
CA LEU A 58 -24.06 -13.01 12.62
C LEU A 58 -24.52 -11.73 11.91
N ASP A 59 -25.12 -11.83 10.73
CA ASP A 59 -25.53 -10.70 9.86
C ASP A 59 -24.35 -9.80 9.45
N ILE A 60 -23.16 -10.40 9.33
CA ILE A 60 -21.93 -9.69 8.92
C ILE A 60 -21.69 -9.93 7.42
N ASP A 61 -21.97 -8.93 6.61
CA ASP A 61 -21.50 -8.88 5.22
C ASP A 61 -20.07 -8.33 5.16
N TYR A 62 -19.09 -9.23 5.18
CA TYR A 62 -17.67 -8.88 5.18
C TYR A 62 -17.27 -8.02 3.97
N ASP A 63 -17.78 -8.31 2.77
CA ASP A 63 -17.32 -7.61 1.58
C ASP A 63 -17.85 -6.16 1.58
N THR A 64 -19.14 -5.99 1.91
CA THR A 64 -19.75 -4.65 2.09
C THR A 64 -19.07 -3.86 3.22
N GLN A 65 -18.84 -4.50 4.39
CA GLN A 65 -18.16 -3.85 5.50
C GLN A 65 -16.74 -3.41 5.12
N ARG A 66 -16.00 -4.24 4.36
CA ARG A 66 -14.65 -3.91 3.89
C ARG A 66 -14.64 -2.72 2.95
N GLU A 67 -15.62 -2.63 2.05
CA GLU A 67 -15.77 -1.48 1.15
C GLU A 67 -16.05 -0.21 1.96
N THR A 68 -17.04 -0.24 2.87
CA THR A 68 -17.35 0.89 3.77
C THR A 68 -16.15 1.33 4.62
N GLU A 69 -15.43 0.39 5.23
CA GLU A 69 -14.22 0.70 6.01
C GLU A 69 -13.08 1.28 5.15
N THR A 70 -13.00 0.89 3.88
CA THR A 70 -12.01 1.42 2.95
C THR A 70 -12.36 2.86 2.57
N GLU A 71 -13.61 3.11 2.21
CA GLU A 71 -14.12 4.45 1.88
C GLU A 71 -14.02 5.41 3.06
N ALA A 72 -14.47 5.00 4.25
CA ALA A 72 -14.38 5.81 5.45
C ALA A 72 -12.93 6.20 5.78
N ARG A 73 -11.99 5.27 5.59
CA ARG A 73 -10.56 5.54 5.78
C ARG A 73 -10.01 6.51 4.75
N GLN A 74 -10.37 6.36 3.48
CA GLN A 74 -9.98 7.30 2.43
C GLN A 74 -10.51 8.71 2.72
N GLN A 75 -11.76 8.85 3.16
CA GLN A 75 -12.35 10.13 3.54
C GLN A 75 -11.65 10.75 4.76
N ALA A 76 -11.35 9.96 5.79
CA ALA A 76 -10.65 10.45 6.99
C ALA A 76 -9.24 10.96 6.64
N VAL A 77 -8.50 10.22 5.79
CA VAL A 77 -7.18 10.64 5.33
C VAL A 77 -7.27 11.89 4.46
N ALA A 78 -8.23 11.99 3.54
CA ALA A 78 -8.43 13.18 2.73
C ALA A 78 -8.76 14.42 3.58
N ALA A 79 -9.60 14.27 4.60
CA ALA A 79 -9.93 15.36 5.53
C ALA A 79 -8.71 15.82 6.35
N ALA A 80 -7.93 14.88 6.87
CA ALA A 80 -6.69 15.19 7.61
C ALA A 80 -5.61 15.81 6.70
N ALA A 81 -5.58 15.42 5.42
CA ALA A 81 -4.59 15.88 4.47
C ALA A 81 -4.78 17.33 4.00
N ALA A 82 -5.95 17.94 4.22
CA ALA A 82 -6.27 19.28 3.72
C ALA A 82 -5.28 20.38 4.17
N ALA A 83 -4.66 20.21 5.35
CA ALA A 83 -3.63 21.11 5.88
C ALA A 83 -2.30 20.37 6.13
N ALA A 84 -2.15 19.14 5.62
CA ALA A 84 -0.96 18.34 5.82
C ALA A 84 0.15 18.79 4.84
N PRO A 85 1.42 18.64 5.25
CA PRO A 85 2.53 18.94 4.36
C PRO A 85 2.54 18.01 3.14
N LEU A 86 3.16 18.50 2.07
CA LEU A 86 3.32 17.77 0.82
C LEU A 86 4.66 17.02 0.80
N VAL A 87 4.61 15.79 0.34
CA VAL A 87 5.76 15.01 -0.11
C VAL A 87 5.58 14.82 -1.61
N GLU A 88 6.58 15.22 -2.40
CA GLU A 88 6.57 15.04 -3.85
C GLU A 88 7.67 14.03 -4.21
N LEU A 89 7.32 12.98 -4.95
CA LEU A 89 8.24 11.91 -5.29
C LEU A 89 8.08 11.47 -6.75
N TYR A 90 9.20 11.11 -7.38
CA TYR A 90 9.23 10.27 -8.57
C TYR A 90 9.40 8.81 -8.17
N ALA A 91 8.75 7.88 -8.90
CA ALA A 91 9.02 6.46 -8.77
C ALA A 91 9.08 5.76 -10.13
N ALA A 92 9.97 4.77 -10.23
CA ALA A 92 10.06 3.88 -11.38
C ALA A 92 10.50 2.48 -10.95
N GLY A 93 9.96 1.46 -11.63
CA GLY A 93 10.49 0.11 -11.59
C GLY A 93 11.08 -0.28 -12.94
N ASP A 94 11.88 -1.33 -12.97
CA ASP A 94 12.37 -1.95 -14.19
C ASP A 94 12.14 -3.46 -14.12
N GLU A 95 11.66 -4.05 -15.22
CA GLU A 95 11.37 -5.49 -15.31
C GLU A 95 12.58 -6.41 -15.04
N ARG A 96 13.81 -5.88 -15.12
CA ARG A 96 15.06 -6.58 -14.73
C ARG A 96 15.22 -6.69 -13.21
N GLY A 97 14.42 -5.93 -12.45
CA GLY A 97 14.27 -6.07 -11.00
C GLY A 97 14.87 -4.95 -10.17
N SER A 98 15.13 -3.79 -10.77
CA SER A 98 15.52 -2.58 -10.07
C SER A 98 14.33 -1.63 -9.87
N PHE A 99 14.49 -0.71 -8.93
CA PHE A 99 13.55 0.37 -8.68
C PHE A 99 14.29 1.60 -8.18
N ALA A 100 13.62 2.74 -8.30
CA ALA A 100 14.05 3.99 -7.70
C ALA A 100 12.86 4.82 -7.24
N VAL A 101 13.09 5.57 -6.16
CA VAL A 101 12.22 6.62 -5.62
C VAL A 101 13.10 7.84 -5.38
N LEU A 102 12.79 8.95 -6.03
CA LEU A 102 13.54 10.21 -5.96
C LEU A 102 12.65 11.31 -5.37
N PRO A 103 13.23 12.31 -4.68
CA PRO A 103 12.53 13.55 -4.37
C PRO A 103 12.00 14.25 -5.63
N GLY A 104 10.84 14.89 -5.51
CA GLY A 104 10.26 15.73 -6.55
C GLY A 104 10.95 17.09 -6.70
N PRO A 105 10.64 17.84 -7.78
CA PRO A 105 11.28 19.12 -8.04
C PRO A 105 11.04 20.17 -6.94
N ALA A 106 9.84 20.20 -6.34
CA ALA A 106 9.48 21.21 -5.35
C ALA A 106 10.14 20.98 -3.99
N VAL A 107 10.68 19.79 -3.73
CA VAL A 107 11.47 19.52 -2.52
C VAL A 107 12.75 20.39 -2.48
N ASN A 108 13.18 20.93 -3.62
CA ASN A 108 14.50 21.57 -3.75
C ASN A 108 14.47 22.97 -4.40
N GLU A 109 13.32 23.65 -4.46
CA GLU A 109 13.29 25.06 -4.91
C GLU A 109 14.12 25.94 -3.96
N GLY A 110 15.39 26.19 -4.31
CA GLY A 110 16.30 27.07 -3.58
C GLY A 110 17.52 26.41 -2.93
N SER A 111 17.75 25.11 -3.12
CA SER A 111 18.98 24.45 -2.65
C SER A 111 20.04 24.35 -3.76
N ASP A 112 21.27 24.78 -3.48
CA ASP A 112 22.46 24.58 -4.35
C ASP A 112 22.93 23.10 -4.37
N ALA A 113 22.21 22.21 -3.70
CA ALA A 113 22.50 20.79 -3.69
C ALA A 113 21.93 20.15 -4.95
N ASP A 114 22.75 19.39 -5.67
CA ASP A 114 22.31 18.40 -6.65
C ASP A 114 21.50 17.30 -5.93
N VAL A 115 20.29 17.61 -5.44
CA VAL A 115 19.38 16.64 -4.80
C VAL A 115 18.66 15.82 -5.87
N ASN A 116 19.43 15.37 -6.86
CA ASN A 116 19.07 14.27 -7.73
C ASN A 116 19.40 12.92 -7.08
N ASP A 117 19.93 12.90 -5.86
CA ASP A 117 20.22 11.65 -5.16
C ASP A 117 18.92 10.94 -4.77
N ALA A 118 18.80 9.70 -5.22
CA ALA A 118 17.64 8.88 -4.95
C ALA A 118 17.38 8.74 -3.45
N ALA A 119 16.15 9.01 -3.03
CA ALA A 119 15.70 8.79 -1.66
C ALA A 119 15.73 7.29 -1.31
N TRP A 120 15.45 6.43 -2.30
CA TRP A 120 15.53 4.99 -2.17
C TRP A 120 15.72 4.34 -3.55
N TYR A 121 16.79 3.59 -3.76
CA TYR A 121 16.93 2.77 -4.99
C TYR A 121 17.69 1.48 -4.73
N GLY A 122 17.54 0.52 -5.64
CA GLY A 122 18.22 -0.76 -5.59
C GLY A 122 17.42 -1.84 -6.32
N THR A 123 17.53 -3.08 -5.86
CA THR A 123 16.81 -4.22 -6.44
C THR A 123 15.63 -4.65 -5.56
N PHE A 124 14.56 -5.14 -6.20
CA PHE A 124 13.44 -5.75 -5.49
C PHE A 124 13.91 -6.99 -4.70
N HIS A 125 13.40 -7.11 -3.48
CA HIS A 125 13.66 -8.26 -2.62
C HIS A 125 12.63 -9.36 -2.87
N GLU A 126 12.93 -10.60 -2.50
CA GLU A 126 11.97 -11.72 -2.56
C GLU A 126 10.65 -11.47 -1.79
N LYS A 127 10.65 -10.53 -0.85
CA LYS A 127 9.48 -10.12 -0.07
C LYS A 127 8.62 -9.06 -0.79
N ASP A 128 9.08 -8.50 -1.90
CA ASP A 128 8.31 -7.56 -2.72
C ASP A 128 7.28 -8.32 -3.56
N THR A 129 6.21 -8.76 -2.91
CA THR A 129 5.18 -9.66 -3.48
C THR A 129 4.42 -9.13 -4.70
N ILE A 130 4.57 -7.85 -5.04
CA ILE A 130 3.94 -7.24 -6.21
C ILE A 130 4.79 -7.50 -7.47
N TYR A 131 6.11 -7.40 -7.34
CA TYR A 131 7.04 -7.51 -8.46
C TYR A 131 7.11 -8.94 -9.00
N ARG A 132 7.17 -9.05 -10.33
CA ARG A 132 7.36 -10.28 -11.09
C ARG A 132 8.45 -10.00 -12.13
N ALA A 133 9.47 -10.85 -12.16
CA ALA A 133 10.57 -10.67 -13.10
C ALA A 133 10.08 -10.75 -14.56
N GLY A 134 10.52 -9.78 -15.38
CA GLY A 134 10.09 -9.65 -16.78
C GLY A 134 8.69 -9.05 -16.97
N ASP A 135 8.12 -8.39 -15.96
CA ASP A 135 6.82 -7.73 -16.01
C ASP A 135 6.96 -6.27 -15.53
N GLN A 136 7.06 -5.35 -16.49
CA GLN A 136 7.25 -3.92 -16.26
C GLN A 136 6.13 -3.29 -15.42
N ASP A 137 4.86 -3.65 -15.67
CA ASP A 137 3.73 -3.13 -14.89
C ASP A 137 3.86 -3.54 -13.42
N SER A 138 4.27 -4.78 -13.15
CA SER A 138 4.50 -5.24 -11.78
C SER A 138 5.65 -4.49 -11.09
N ALA A 139 6.70 -4.12 -11.84
CA ALA A 139 7.83 -3.36 -11.34
C ALA A 139 7.39 -1.93 -10.96
N ASP A 140 6.67 -1.25 -11.83
CA ASP A 140 6.16 0.11 -11.56
C ASP A 140 5.16 0.13 -10.40
N ASN A 141 4.23 -0.84 -10.34
CA ASN A 141 3.30 -0.97 -9.21
C ASN A 141 4.04 -1.22 -7.88
N SER A 142 5.13 -1.99 -7.91
CA SER A 142 5.97 -2.25 -6.74
C SER A 142 6.74 -0.99 -6.30
N ALA A 143 7.32 -0.25 -7.25
CA ALA A 143 8.02 1.01 -6.98
C ALA A 143 7.08 2.10 -6.44
N ALA A 144 5.89 2.25 -7.01
CA ALA A 144 4.87 3.18 -6.51
C ALA A 144 4.44 2.84 -5.07
N GLY A 145 4.29 1.54 -4.77
CA GLY A 145 4.04 1.07 -3.40
C GLY A 145 5.16 1.44 -2.42
N LYS A 146 6.42 1.42 -2.87
CA LYS A 146 7.58 1.87 -2.08
C LYS A 146 7.57 3.38 -1.84
N ALA A 147 7.16 4.19 -2.82
CA ALA A 147 6.99 5.64 -2.64
C ALA A 147 5.88 5.96 -1.61
N VAL A 148 4.74 5.27 -1.69
CA VAL A 148 3.67 5.38 -0.68
C VAL A 148 4.17 4.98 0.72
N PHE A 149 4.94 3.89 0.82
CA PHE A 149 5.56 3.49 2.08
C PHE A 149 6.49 4.57 2.63
N LEU A 150 7.31 5.18 1.77
CA LEU A 150 8.24 6.24 2.16
C LEU A 150 7.49 7.48 2.68
N ALA A 151 6.45 7.95 1.99
CA ALA A 151 5.60 9.03 2.47
C ALA A 151 4.95 8.69 3.82
N GLY A 152 4.48 7.45 4.00
CA GLY A 152 3.98 6.97 5.29
C GLY A 152 5.02 7.03 6.42
N LYS A 153 6.31 6.81 6.10
CA LYS A 153 7.43 6.97 7.05
C LYS A 153 7.71 8.43 7.38
N VAL A 154 7.60 9.34 6.42
CA VAL A 154 7.67 10.78 6.68
C VAL A 154 6.57 11.18 7.68
N ARG A 155 5.32 10.77 7.42
CA ARG A 155 4.18 11.00 8.34
C ARG A 155 4.46 10.48 9.75
N GLU A 156 4.91 9.23 9.88
CA GLU A 156 5.24 8.62 11.18
C GLU A 156 6.35 9.37 11.92
N ALA A 157 7.42 9.74 11.21
CA ALA A 157 8.56 10.44 11.80
C ALA A 157 8.20 11.85 12.29
N GLN A 158 7.23 12.51 11.66
CA GLN A 158 6.73 13.84 12.04
C GLN A 158 5.57 13.79 13.03
N GLY A 159 5.04 12.61 13.37
CA GLY A 159 3.88 12.48 14.25
C GLY A 159 2.61 13.09 13.67
N LEU A 160 2.45 13.06 12.35
CA LEU A 160 1.30 13.63 11.65
C LEU A 160 0.16 12.62 11.52
N ASP A 161 -1.08 13.11 11.50
CA ASP A 161 -2.25 12.26 11.23
C ASP A 161 -2.30 11.81 9.76
N ALA A 162 -1.88 12.70 8.85
CA ALA A 162 -1.79 12.43 7.42
C ALA A 162 -0.68 13.24 6.74
N VAL A 163 -0.33 12.84 5.53
CA VAL A 163 0.57 13.56 4.61
C VAL A 163 -0.03 13.53 3.20
N ARG A 164 0.19 14.57 2.41
CA ARG A 164 -0.13 14.57 0.96
C ARG A 164 1.05 13.98 0.20
N LEU A 165 0.80 13.11 -0.76
CA LEU A 165 1.80 12.59 -1.68
C LEU A 165 1.39 12.92 -3.11
N LEU A 166 2.20 13.74 -3.78
CA LEU A 166 2.18 13.84 -5.25
C LEU A 166 3.22 12.85 -5.79
N LEU A 167 2.76 11.85 -6.52
CA LEU A 167 3.59 10.77 -7.03
C LEU A 167 3.63 10.81 -8.57
N HIS A 168 4.82 11.10 -9.09
CA HIS A 168 5.12 11.12 -10.52
C HIS A 168 5.59 9.74 -11.00
N ILE A 169 4.94 9.20 -12.03
CA ILE A 169 5.22 7.87 -12.59
C ILE A 169 5.07 7.90 -14.11
N SER A 170 5.77 7.03 -14.83
CA SER A 170 5.68 6.96 -16.31
C SER A 170 4.63 5.98 -16.85
N ASN A 171 4.20 5.01 -16.03
CA ASN A 171 3.27 3.97 -16.45
C ASN A 171 1.79 4.39 -16.28
N PRO A 172 1.02 4.58 -17.38
CA PRO A 172 -0.40 4.94 -17.30
C PRO A 172 -1.31 3.75 -16.89
N HIS A 173 -0.78 2.53 -16.83
CA HIS A 173 -1.53 1.30 -16.53
C HIS A 173 -1.45 0.88 -15.05
N LEU A 174 -0.89 1.73 -14.18
CA LEU A 174 -0.83 1.46 -12.76
C LEU A 174 -2.22 1.24 -12.14
N ASP A 175 -2.33 0.27 -11.23
CA ASP A 175 -3.55 -0.01 -10.48
C ASP A 175 -3.77 1.06 -9.40
N GLY A 176 -4.26 2.23 -9.82
CA GLY A 176 -4.46 3.40 -8.96
C GLY A 176 -5.42 3.15 -7.80
N ASN A 177 -6.44 2.29 -7.98
CA ASN A 177 -7.38 1.95 -6.92
C ASN A 177 -6.71 1.16 -5.79
N ARG A 178 -5.93 0.13 -6.16
CA ARG A 178 -5.15 -0.65 -5.18
C ARG A 178 -4.10 0.21 -4.50
N LEU A 179 -3.44 1.09 -5.25
CA LEU A 179 -2.43 1.99 -4.69
C LEU A 179 -3.06 3.00 -3.73
N ALA A 180 -4.17 3.63 -4.08
CA ALA A 180 -4.92 4.56 -3.22
C ALA A 180 -5.39 3.88 -1.92
N GLY A 181 -5.86 2.63 -2.00
CA GLY A 181 -6.20 1.85 -0.80
C GLY A 181 -4.99 1.53 0.08
N THR A 182 -3.80 1.36 -0.51
CA THR A 182 -2.53 1.18 0.21
C THR A 182 -2.09 2.49 0.86
N ALA A 183 -2.20 3.61 0.14
CA ALA A 183 -1.89 4.95 0.64
C ALA A 183 -2.77 5.35 1.82
N ALA A 184 -4.09 5.13 1.73
CA ALA A 184 -5.00 5.43 2.82
C ALA A 184 -4.68 4.64 4.10
N LYS A 185 -4.23 3.38 4.00
CA LYS A 185 -3.77 2.60 5.16
C LYS A 185 -2.49 3.16 5.78
N ALA A 186 -1.63 3.76 4.95
CA ALA A 186 -0.43 4.46 5.37
C ALA A 186 -0.68 5.92 5.79
N GLY A 187 -1.94 6.37 5.88
CA GLY A 187 -2.29 7.78 6.19
C GLY A 187 -1.77 8.77 5.15
N VAL A 188 -1.67 8.34 3.90
CA VAL A 188 -1.19 9.14 2.77
C VAL A 188 -2.36 9.46 1.85
N ALA A 189 -2.60 10.75 1.61
CA ALA A 189 -3.50 11.21 0.55
C ALA A 189 -2.72 11.26 -0.76
N LEU A 190 -3.02 10.33 -1.67
CA LEU A 190 -2.28 10.13 -2.91
C LEU A 190 -2.90 10.92 -4.07
N GLU A 191 -2.06 11.65 -4.78
CA GLU A 191 -2.29 12.22 -6.10
C GLU A 191 -1.27 11.62 -7.08
N LEU A 192 -1.74 11.21 -8.27
CA LEU A 192 -0.90 10.61 -9.29
C LEU A 192 -0.72 11.60 -10.45
N ASP A 193 0.54 11.81 -10.82
CA ASP A 193 0.91 12.50 -12.05
C ASP A 193 1.60 11.52 -13.00
N ILE A 194 1.05 11.38 -14.21
CA ILE A 194 1.63 10.51 -15.23
C ILE A 194 2.50 11.37 -16.14
N THR A 195 3.82 11.11 -16.11
CA THR A 195 4.81 11.93 -16.82
C THR A 195 5.83 11.07 -17.56
N ASP A 196 6.14 11.50 -18.77
CA ASP A 196 7.21 10.92 -19.59
C ASP A 196 8.61 11.35 -19.06
N ALA A 197 8.68 12.46 -18.31
CA ALA A 197 9.93 12.99 -17.76
C ALA A 197 10.14 12.51 -16.32
N ASN A 198 10.51 11.23 -16.17
CA ASN A 198 10.71 10.61 -14.87
C ASN A 198 12.19 10.23 -14.63
N PRO A 199 12.94 11.03 -13.84
CA PRO A 199 14.35 10.75 -13.58
C PRO A 199 14.59 9.46 -12.81
N ALA A 200 13.57 8.90 -12.15
CA ALA A 200 13.70 7.61 -11.46
C ALA A 200 13.98 6.46 -12.44
N CYS A 201 13.53 6.56 -13.69
CA CYS A 201 13.81 5.56 -14.72
C CYS A 201 15.32 5.40 -14.97
N GLU A 202 16.07 6.50 -15.01
CA GLU A 202 17.52 6.46 -15.17
C GLU A 202 18.22 5.79 -13.97
N TYR A 203 17.69 5.99 -12.77
CA TYR A 203 18.22 5.38 -11.55
C TYR A 203 18.02 3.87 -11.49
N CYS A 204 17.01 3.33 -12.18
CA CYS A 204 16.85 1.88 -12.32
C CYS A 204 18.03 1.23 -13.06
N GLU A 205 18.76 1.98 -13.89
CA GLU A 205 19.91 1.47 -14.64
C GLU A 205 21.25 1.67 -13.91
N ARG A 206 21.26 2.51 -12.86
CA ARG A 206 22.48 2.83 -12.11
C ARG A 206 22.86 1.66 -11.19
N PRO A 207 24.14 1.25 -11.16
CA PRO A 207 24.59 0.28 -10.18
C PRO A 207 24.56 0.88 -8.77
N GLY A 208 24.27 0.05 -7.78
CA GLY A 208 24.33 0.41 -6.36
C GLY A 208 23.00 0.24 -5.64
N TYR A 209 22.94 0.79 -4.43
CA TYR A 209 21.73 0.84 -3.62
C TYR A 209 21.81 2.06 -2.69
N GLN A 210 20.66 2.65 -2.38
CA GLN A 210 20.51 3.63 -1.32
C GLN A 210 19.29 3.25 -0.52
N ALA A 211 19.47 2.99 0.78
CA ALA A 211 18.38 2.68 1.67
C ALA A 211 17.71 3.96 2.16
N TRP A 212 16.39 4.02 2.21
CA TRP A 212 15.66 5.20 2.70
C TRP A 212 16.01 5.59 4.14
N GLN A 213 16.51 4.66 4.96
CA GLN A 213 16.96 4.95 6.32
C GLN A 213 18.23 5.81 6.36
N ALA A 214 18.97 5.92 5.25
CA ALA A 214 20.19 6.69 5.16
C ALA A 214 19.94 8.19 4.89
N ILE A 215 18.72 8.56 4.51
CA ILE A 215 18.33 9.96 4.29
C ILE A 215 17.59 10.53 5.51
N ARG A 216 17.54 11.85 5.62
CA ARG A 216 16.72 12.52 6.62
C ARG A 216 15.32 12.72 6.05
N LEU A 217 14.32 12.07 6.64
CA LEU A 217 12.94 12.07 6.12
C LEU A 217 12.28 13.46 6.06
N THR A 218 12.73 14.42 6.87
CA THR A 218 12.27 15.81 6.79
C THR A 218 12.62 16.48 5.47
N ASP A 219 13.69 16.02 4.83
CA ASP A 219 14.22 16.59 3.59
C ASP A 219 13.37 16.16 2.38
N LEU A 220 12.31 15.37 2.59
CA LEU A 220 11.32 15.00 1.56
C LEU A 220 10.06 15.87 1.60
N LEU A 221 9.96 16.77 2.58
CA LEU A 221 8.83 17.69 2.69
C LEU A 221 9.06 18.86 1.75
N VAL A 222 8.05 19.19 0.95
CA VAL A 222 8.03 20.42 0.15
C VAL A 222 7.81 21.60 1.08
N GLU A 223 8.66 22.62 0.99
CA GLU A 223 8.48 23.85 1.74
C GLU A 223 7.25 24.60 1.19
N ASP A 224 6.19 24.73 2.00
CA ASP A 224 5.08 25.62 1.67
C ASP A 224 5.60 27.06 1.78
N ASN A 225 5.92 27.69 0.63
CA ASN A 225 6.06 29.14 0.55
C ASN A 225 4.71 29.77 0.93
N ARG A 226 4.57 30.18 2.20
CA ARG A 226 3.45 30.99 2.69
C ARG A 226 3.53 32.43 2.21
#